data_AF-U4V411-F1
#
_entry.id   AF-U4V411-F1
#
_cell.length_a   1.000
_cell.length_b   1.000
_cell.length_c   1.000
_cell.angle_alpha   90.00
_cell.angle_beta   90.00
_cell.angle_gamma   90.00
#
_symmetry.space_group_name_H-M   'P 1'
#
loop_
_entity.id
_entity.type
_entity.pdbx_description
1 polymer ?
#
loop_
_entity_poly.entity_id
_entity_poly.type
_entity_poly.pdbx_seq_one_letter_code
_entity_poly.pdbx_strand_id
1 'polypeptide(L)'
;MSNKIWSVVKFKIKLGCEEEFLAAHNFTDEHKSHFLSFRAIRVDENLVVHIAEYENIEKVFAAQDQGLDWLTSVEHLIEYYHDSRTESFSGIEIYSH
;
A
#
# COMPACT_ATOMS: atom_id res chain seq x y z
N MET A 1 -9.66 19.54 12.42
CA MET A 1 -9.40 18.30 13.17
C MET A 1 -8.63 17.39 12.24
N SER A 2 -7.44 16.95 12.64
CA SER A 2 -6.65 16.00 11.85
C SER A 2 -7.20 14.61 12.17
N ASN A 3 -8.08 14.10 11.33
CA ASN A 3 -8.53 12.72 11.49
C ASN A 3 -7.50 11.83 10.79
N LYS A 4 -6.99 10.82 11.50
CA LYS A 4 -6.11 9.83 10.90
C LYS A 4 -6.83 9.13 9.76
N ILE A 5 -6.07 8.77 8.74
CA ILE A 5 -6.57 8.07 7.57
C ILE A 5 -5.86 6.73 7.46
N TRP A 6 -6.64 5.71 7.13
CA TRP A 6 -6.15 4.38 6.83
C TRP A 6 -6.29 4.13 5.34
N SER A 7 -5.25 3.61 4.71
CA SER A 7 -5.29 3.09 3.35
C SER A 7 -5.00 1.60 3.37
N VAL A 8 -5.89 0.83 2.74
CA VAL A 8 -5.78 -0.62 2.62
C VAL A 8 -5.75 -0.96 1.14
N VAL A 9 -4.63 -1.50 0.67
CA VAL A 9 -4.38 -1.79 -0.75
C VAL A 9 -4.01 -3.25 -0.90
N LYS A 10 -4.79 -3.99 -1.67
CA LYS A 10 -4.61 -5.42 -1.88
C LYS A 10 -4.03 -5.68 -3.27
N PHE A 11 -3.05 -6.58 -3.30
CA PHE A 11 -2.31 -7.01 -4.47
C PHE A 11 -2.50 -8.52 -4.66
N LYS A 12 -2.62 -8.94 -5.93
CA LYS A 12 -2.55 -10.34 -6.30
C LYS A 12 -1.18 -10.58 -6.93
N ILE A 13 -0.34 -11.37 -6.30
CA ILE A 13 1.03 -11.62 -6.73
C ILE A 13 1.01 -12.76 -7.74
N LYS A 14 1.85 -12.67 -8.78
CA LYS A 14 2.07 -13.80 -9.69
C LYS A 14 2.79 -14.92 -8.96
N LEU A 15 2.43 -16.16 -9.27
CA LEU A 15 3.04 -17.34 -8.66
C LEU A 15 4.57 -17.33 -8.85
N GLY A 16 5.31 -17.43 -7.75
CA GLY A 16 6.78 -17.44 -7.74
C GLY A 16 7.43 -16.05 -7.72
N CYS A 17 6.65 -14.97 -7.70
CA CYS A 17 7.14 -13.59 -7.61
C CYS A 17 7.11 -13.03 -6.18
N GLU A 18 6.73 -13.83 -5.18
CA GLU A 18 6.49 -13.35 -3.80
C GLU A 18 7.75 -12.78 -3.15
N GLU A 19 8.89 -13.43 -3.33
CA GLU A 19 10.17 -12.94 -2.78
C GLU A 19 10.61 -11.63 -3.45
N GLU A 20 10.48 -11.53 -4.78
CA GLU A 20 10.81 -10.31 -5.53
C GLU A 20 9.89 -9.15 -5.15
N PHE A 21 8.58 -9.42 -5.01
CA PHE A 21 7.62 -8.42 -4.57
C PHE A 21 7.94 -7.91 -3.16
N LEU A 22 8.29 -8.80 -2.23
CA LEU A 22 8.70 -8.41 -0.88
C LEU A 22 10.02 -7.63 -0.88
N ALA A 23 10.99 -8.01 -1.72
CA ALA A 23 12.25 -7.29 -1.87
C ALA A 23 12.07 -5.86 -2.43
N ALA A 24 11.01 -5.64 -3.22
CA ALA A 24 10.67 -4.33 -3.76
C ALA A 24 10.18 -3.32 -2.70
N HIS A 25 9.96 -3.73 -1.44
CA HIS A 25 9.56 -2.82 -0.35
C HIS A 25 10.73 -1.97 0.19
N ASN A 26 11.44 -1.30 -0.70
CA ASN A 26 12.63 -0.51 -0.42
C ASN A 26 12.33 1.00 -0.35
N PHE A 27 11.21 1.37 0.27
CA PHE A 27 10.74 2.76 0.34
C PHE A 27 11.83 3.71 0.87
N THR A 28 11.95 4.88 0.24
CA THR A 28 12.85 5.95 0.67
C THR A 28 12.43 6.49 2.04
N ASP A 29 13.34 7.14 2.76
CA ASP A 29 13.01 7.77 4.05
C ASP A 29 11.98 8.89 3.89
N GLU A 30 12.03 9.59 2.74
CA GLU A 30 11.01 10.57 2.36
C GLU A 30 9.63 9.91 2.24
N HIS A 31 9.52 8.80 1.49
CA HIS A 31 8.26 8.08 1.34
C HIS A 31 7.71 7.60 2.68
N LYS A 32 8.58 7.00 3.51
CA LYS A 32 8.24 6.53 4.84
C LYS A 32 7.75 7.66 5.76
N SER A 33 8.23 8.88 5.59
CA SER A 33 7.84 10.04 6.41
C SER A 33 6.38 10.49 6.22
N HIS A 34 5.70 9.98 5.19
CA HIS A 34 4.28 10.26 4.96
C HIS A 34 3.35 9.36 5.79
N PHE A 35 3.83 8.20 6.26
CA PHE A 35 3.04 7.26 7.07
C PHE A 35 3.40 7.38 8.54
N LEU A 36 2.40 7.26 9.41
CA LEU A 36 2.59 6.99 10.84
C LEU A 36 2.97 5.53 11.07
N SER A 37 2.35 4.63 10.33
CA SER A 37 2.67 3.21 10.34
C SER A 37 2.38 2.55 8.99
N PHE A 38 3.13 1.50 8.68
CA PHE A 38 2.95 0.69 7.49
C PHE A 38 3.12 -0.79 7.83
N ARG A 39 2.21 -1.63 7.33
CA ARG A 39 2.30 -3.09 7.41
C ARG A 39 1.97 -3.68 6.05
N ALA A 40 2.78 -4.61 5.59
CA ALA A 40 2.41 -5.55 4.54
C ALA A 40 2.04 -6.88 5.21
N ILE A 41 0.83 -7.38 4.97
CA ILE A 41 0.36 -8.65 5.49
C ILE A 41 0.00 -9.59 4.35
N ARG A 42 0.18 -10.89 4.55
CA ARG A 42 -0.29 -11.92 3.63
C ARG A 42 -1.66 -12.40 4.10
N VAL A 43 -2.64 -12.40 3.20
CA VAL A 43 -4.02 -12.82 3.51
C VAL A 43 -4.43 -14.10 2.79
N ASP A 44 -3.64 -14.53 1.79
CA ASP A 44 -3.76 -15.80 1.07
C ASP A 44 -2.40 -16.14 0.41
N GLU A 45 -2.27 -17.30 -0.24
CA GLU A 45 -1.04 -17.78 -0.89
C GLU A 45 -0.38 -16.71 -1.77
N ASN A 46 -1.18 -16.04 -2.59
CA ASN A 46 -0.73 -15.00 -3.51
C ASN A 46 -1.34 -13.62 -3.25
N LEU A 47 -1.93 -13.38 -2.07
CA LEU A 47 -2.57 -12.11 -1.75
C LEU A 47 -1.81 -11.37 -0.65
N VAL A 48 -1.34 -10.18 -0.98
CA VAL A 48 -0.67 -9.27 -0.05
C VAL A 48 -1.49 -8.00 0.12
N VAL A 49 -1.61 -7.51 1.34
CA VAL A 49 -2.33 -6.28 1.69
C VAL A 49 -1.38 -5.30 2.35
N HIS A 50 -1.29 -4.10 1.80
CA HIS A 50 -0.65 -2.96 2.44
C HIS A 50 -1.67 -2.22 3.30
N ILE A 51 -1.28 -1.94 4.53
CA ILE A 51 -2.07 -1.17 5.50
C ILE A 51 -1.19 0.00 5.93
N ALA A 52 -1.58 1.20 5.53
CA ALA A 52 -0.87 2.43 5.83
C ALA A 52 -1.75 3.36 6.67
N GLU A 53 -1.19 3.86 7.76
CA GLU A 53 -1.80 4.86 8.63
C GLU A 53 -1.17 6.22 8.34
N TYR A 54 -1.99 7.25 8.22
CA TYR A 54 -1.59 8.62 7.91
C TYR A 54 -2.16 9.57 8.96
N GLU A 55 -1.45 10.67 9.21
CA GLU A 55 -1.88 11.72 10.14
C GLU A 55 -3.14 12.47 9.66
N ASN A 56 -3.26 12.66 8.35
CA ASN A 56 -4.35 13.40 7.67
C ASN A 56 -4.37 13.13 6.16
N ILE A 57 -5.30 13.75 5.46
CA ILE A 57 -5.48 13.62 4.01
C ILE A 57 -4.35 14.25 3.20
N GLU A 58 -3.73 15.32 3.70
CA GLU A 58 -2.61 15.98 3.05
C GLU A 58 -1.40 15.02 2.97
N LYS A 59 -1.16 14.22 4.01
CA LYS A 59 -0.14 13.16 3.99
C LYS A 59 -0.47 12.04 3.02
N VAL A 60 -1.74 11.67 2.86
CA VAL A 60 -2.16 10.70 1.83
C VAL A 60 -1.82 11.22 0.45
N PHE A 61 -2.17 12.46 0.13
CA PHE A 61 -1.85 13.06 -1.17
C PHE A 61 -0.34 13.15 -1.40
N ALA A 62 0.43 13.54 -0.39
CA ALA A 62 1.89 13.64 -0.50
C ALA A 62 2.55 12.28 -0.81
N ALA A 63 1.98 11.16 -0.37
CA ALA A 63 2.51 9.82 -0.63
C ALA A 63 2.09 9.24 -1.99
N GLN A 64 1.08 9.80 -2.68
CA GLN A 64 0.47 9.18 -3.85
C GLN A 64 1.43 9.01 -5.02
N ASP A 65 2.17 10.05 -5.38
CA ASP A 65 3.04 10.02 -6.56
C ASP A 65 4.12 8.94 -6.42
N GLN A 66 4.83 8.92 -5.29
CA GLN A 66 5.82 7.90 -4.99
C GLN A 66 5.20 6.50 -4.85
N GLY A 67 3.95 6.41 -4.37
CA GLY A 67 3.22 5.14 -4.29
C GLY A 67 2.85 4.60 -5.68
N LEU A 68 2.53 5.48 -6.63
CA LEU A 68 2.27 5.14 -8.02
C LEU A 68 3.55 4.74 -8.76
N ASP A 69 4.66 5.44 -8.50
CA ASP A 69 5.97 5.06 -9.04
C ASP A 69 6.38 3.66 -8.57
N TRP A 70 6.21 3.39 -7.28
CA TRP A 70 6.44 2.06 -6.72
C TRP A 70 5.52 1.01 -7.34
N LEU A 71 4.21 1.30 -7.45
CA LEU A 71 3.24 0.38 -8.06
C LEU A 71 3.61 0.05 -9.51
N THR A 72 4.09 1.03 -10.26
CA THR A 72 4.55 0.86 -11.65
C THR A 72 5.78 -0.04 -11.69
N SER A 73 6.69 0.09 -10.72
CA SER A 73 7.92 -0.72 -10.66
C SER A 73 7.68 -2.20 -10.33
N VAL A 74 6.57 -2.52 -9.65
CA VAL A 74 6.20 -3.91 -9.30
C VAL A 74 5.09 -4.48 -10.19
N GLU A 75 4.65 -3.74 -11.20
CA GLU A 75 3.52 -4.12 -12.05
C GLU A 75 3.74 -5.47 -12.75
N HIS A 76 4.99 -5.77 -13.13
CA HIS A 76 5.35 -7.05 -13.76
C HIS A 76 5.20 -8.25 -12.81
N LEU A 77 5.12 -8.03 -11.49
CA LEU A 77 5.04 -9.06 -10.45
C LEU A 77 3.61 -9.36 -9.99
N ILE A 78 2.63 -8.57 -10.42
CA ILE A 78 1.25 -8.66 -9.96
C ILE A 78 0.28 -9.03 -11.07
N GLU A 79 -0.81 -9.67 -10.69
CA GLU A 79 -1.98 -9.92 -11.51
C GLU A 79 -3.02 -8.82 -11.30
N TYR A 80 -3.74 -8.49 -12.37
CA TYR A 80 -4.79 -7.48 -12.34
C TYR A 80 -6.11 -8.05 -11.77
N TYR A 81 -6.80 -7.22 -11.00
CA TYR A 81 -8.22 -7.34 -10.68
C TYR A 81 -9.04 -6.76 -11.83
N HIS A 82 -9.34 -7.60 -12.84
CA HIS A 82 -9.93 -7.16 -14.10
C HIS A 82 -9.05 -6.09 -14.78
N ASP A 83 -9.45 -4.82 -14.74
CA ASP A 83 -8.73 -3.70 -15.35
C ASP A 83 -7.89 -2.90 -14.33
N SER A 84 -7.88 -3.32 -13.06
CA SER A 84 -7.15 -2.63 -11.98
C SER A 84 -5.96 -3.45 -11.47
N ARG A 85 -4.84 -2.78 -11.16
CA ARG A 85 -3.67 -3.40 -10.50
C ARG A 85 -3.94 -3.78 -9.04
N THR A 86 -4.93 -3.14 -8.42
CA THR A 86 -5.21 -3.28 -6.98
C THR A 86 -6.71 -3.30 -6.70
N GLU A 87 -7.06 -3.87 -5.56
CA GLU A 87 -8.36 -3.68 -4.91
C GLU A 87 -8.09 -2.90 -3.62
N SER A 88 -8.68 -1.71 -3.46
CA SER A 88 -8.30 -0.82 -2.37
C SER A 88 -9.47 -0.02 -1.80
N PHE A 89 -9.30 0.42 -0.56
CA PHE A 89 -10.16 1.39 0.08
C PHE A 89 -9.37 2.28 1.04
N SER A 90 -9.95 3.42 1.39
CA SER A 90 -9.42 4.30 2.43
C SER A 90 -10.55 4.72 3.37
N GLY A 91 -10.20 4.99 4.63
CA GLY A 91 -11.16 5.30 5.67
C GLY A 91 -10.61 6.31 6.67
N ILE A 92 -11.51 7.12 7.22
CA ILE A 92 -11.21 8.03 8.32
C ILE A 92 -11.35 7.23 9.63
N GLU A 93 -10.35 7.33 10.51
CA GLU A 93 -10.42 6.72 11.84
C GLU A 93 -11.51 7.39 12.68
N ILE A 94 -12.45 6.57 13.17
CA ILE A 94 -13.54 7.02 14.04
C ILE A 94 -13.40 6.52 15.49
N TYR A 95 -12.51 5.55 15.73
CA TYR A 95 -12.23 4.96 17.04
C TYR A 95 -10.87 4.25 17.05
N SER A 96 -10.10 4.39 18.13
CA SER A 96 -8.83 3.70 18.40
C SER A 96 -8.71 3.41 19.90
N HIS A 97 -8.02 2.33 20.29
CA HIS A 97 -7.70 2.01 21.70
C HIS A 97 -6.29 2.45 22.05
#